data_AF-A0A8H4UY71-F1
#
_entry.id   AF-A0A8H4UY71-F1
#
_cell.length_a   1.000
_cell.length_b   1.000
_cell.length_c   1.000
_cell.angle_alpha   90.00
_cell.angle_beta   90.00
_cell.angle_gamma   90.00
#
_symmetry.space_group_name_H-M   'P 1'
#
loop_
_entity.id
_entity.type
_entity.pdbx_description
1 polymer ?
#
loop_
_entity_poly.entity_id
_entity_poly.type
_entity_poly.pdbx_seq_one_letter_code
_entity_poly.pdbx_strand_id
1 'polypeptide(L)'
;MATTTQLSNRVKWVLSADCERWTACREMLNLFATKAQYQLLDLDTELVQEDIVQIVRDYAGHSVVKMSSNASAAGYQNEHVRRSLLETLNKVPLNNFLWTDMALLSIVQTSTMPWNAASALEDLATNKSTVVDLYDAALSFAFNLETLNVRSSVTSGTAHCKIVLVIAAAVYRPLTVSELVALSELPPAVDLSVLVDTLLPTFLRISDDGIVRYTHTSGRDYIKRNHFSLLWAKDSAIHSEIARRCLALVLKKVGCSCDHFANHNHHKNDNFGRIDYDIYMWIKHLSEPSSKDNGEALTLAVHLLGVHLEEWLALLGFKRNTILRCLCMMRRLHTSVTAKAGTQQPAQIERRHNSHSVPNSSTTAQVIREVITVMQKHQYNL
;
A
#
# COMPACT_ATOMS: atom_id res chain seq x y z
N MET A 1 -12.49 16.07 -4.60
CA MET A 1 -11.86 16.62 -3.38
C MET A 1 -12.09 18.11 -3.43
N ALA A 2 -12.75 18.67 -2.42
CA ALA A 2 -12.96 20.11 -2.32
C ALA A 2 -11.65 20.73 -1.81
N THR A 3 -10.90 21.37 -2.69
CA THR A 3 -9.82 22.27 -2.30
C THR A 3 -10.46 23.62 -1.95
N THR A 4 -10.51 23.95 -0.67
CA THR A 4 -10.81 25.31 -0.22
C THR A 4 -9.69 26.22 -0.70
N THR A 5 -9.95 27.01 -1.73
CA THR A 5 -9.00 27.95 -2.34
C THR A 5 -8.80 29.23 -1.52
N GLN A 6 -9.49 29.37 -0.38
CA GLN A 6 -9.36 30.50 0.53
C GLN A 6 -9.35 30.01 1.99
N LEU A 7 -8.28 30.33 2.72
CA LEU A 7 -8.23 30.18 4.17
C LEU A 7 -9.02 31.31 4.83
N SER A 8 -9.89 30.97 5.77
CA SER A 8 -10.61 31.95 6.59
C SER A 8 -9.63 32.76 7.43
N ASN A 9 -9.89 34.05 7.62
CA ASN A 9 -9.15 34.93 8.52
C ASN A 9 -9.20 34.51 10.01
N ARG A 10 -10.04 33.53 10.36
CA ARG A 10 -10.12 32.93 11.69
C ARG A 10 -9.12 31.79 11.91
N VAL A 11 -8.49 31.29 10.86
CA VAL A 11 -7.49 30.21 10.97
C VAL A 11 -6.19 30.82 11.49
N LYS A 12 -5.83 30.50 12.74
CA LYS A 12 -4.61 30.97 13.40
C LYS A 12 -3.42 30.05 13.21
N TRP A 13 -3.68 28.75 12.97
CA TRP A 13 -2.67 27.71 12.87
C TRP A 13 -3.02 26.75 11.74
N VAL A 14 -2.01 26.34 10.98
CA VAL A 14 -2.09 25.28 9.99
C VAL A 14 -1.03 24.25 10.39
N LEU A 15 -1.47 23.03 10.66
CA LEU A 15 -0.58 21.91 11.01
C LEU A 15 -0.55 20.92 9.86
N SER A 16 0.64 20.57 9.39
CA SER A 16 0.87 19.51 8.40
C SER A 16 1.80 18.48 9.00
N ALA A 17 1.41 17.20 8.90
CA ALA A 17 2.25 16.06 9.26
C ALA A 17 3.06 15.51 8.06
N ASP A 18 3.05 16.22 6.91
CA ASP A 18 3.70 15.79 5.68
C ASP A 18 4.62 16.92 5.19
N CYS A 19 5.93 16.70 5.33
CA CYS A 19 6.99 17.66 4.98
C CYS A 19 7.07 17.94 3.47
N GLU A 20 6.84 16.92 2.62
CA GLU A 20 6.87 17.09 1.15
C GLU A 20 5.64 17.86 0.66
N ARG A 21 4.47 17.61 1.24
CA ARG A 21 3.28 18.44 0.96
C ARG A 21 3.41 19.85 1.50
N TRP A 22 4.07 20.01 2.64
CA TRP A 22 4.38 21.32 3.19
C TRP A 22 5.26 22.14 2.24
N THR A 23 6.35 21.57 1.73
CA THR A 23 7.23 22.28 0.77
C THR A 23 6.49 22.66 -0.50
N ALA A 24 5.65 21.76 -1.04
CA ALA A 24 4.82 22.04 -2.21
C ALA A 24 3.75 23.13 -1.98
N CYS A 25 3.21 23.23 -0.76
CA CYS A 25 2.18 24.24 -0.41
C CYS A 25 2.76 25.52 0.21
N ARG A 26 4.07 25.59 0.49
CA ARG A 26 4.73 26.73 1.14
C ARG A 26 4.54 28.03 0.36
N GLU A 27 4.75 28.00 -0.95
CA GLU A 27 4.58 29.16 -1.82
C GLU A 27 3.13 29.65 -1.82
N MET A 28 2.18 28.70 -1.83
CA MET A 28 0.76 29.00 -1.76
C MET A 28 0.37 29.63 -0.41
N LEU A 29 0.92 29.14 0.70
CA LEU A 29 0.68 29.70 2.04
C LEU A 29 1.31 31.09 2.22
N ASN A 30 2.49 31.34 1.65
CA ASN A 30 3.13 32.65 1.63
C ASN A 30 2.28 33.70 0.90
N LEU A 31 1.55 33.31 -0.16
CA LEU A 31 0.62 34.19 -0.87
C LEU A 31 -0.61 34.59 -0.01
N PHE A 32 -0.97 33.79 1.00
CA PHE A 32 -2.12 34.04 1.88
C PHE A 32 -1.76 34.77 3.17
N ALA A 33 -0.48 35.09 3.42
CA ALA A 33 -0.02 35.51 4.73
C ALA A 33 0.59 36.92 4.76
N THR A 34 -0.20 37.91 5.15
CA THR A 34 0.32 39.15 5.75
C THR A 34 0.29 39.11 7.29
N LYS A 35 -0.28 38.06 7.92
CA LYS A 35 -0.48 37.99 9.39
C LYS A 35 -0.36 36.61 10.05
N ALA A 36 -0.15 35.53 9.30
CA ALA A 36 -0.07 34.19 9.90
C ALA A 36 1.38 33.87 10.30
N GLN A 37 1.61 33.66 11.59
CA GLN A 37 2.85 33.05 12.10
C GLN A 37 2.76 31.55 11.82
N TYR A 38 3.63 31.04 10.96
CA TYR A 38 3.72 29.60 10.72
C TYR A 38 4.94 29.04 11.44
N GLN A 39 4.74 27.94 12.15
CA GLN A 39 5.82 27.15 12.72
C GLN A 39 5.73 25.75 12.10
N LEU A 40 6.78 25.36 11.37
CA LEU A 40 6.92 23.98 10.90
C LEU A 40 7.35 23.14 12.10
N LEU A 41 6.47 22.26 12.54
CA LEU A 41 6.81 21.21 13.49
C LEU A 41 7.08 19.94 12.70
N ASP A 42 8.34 19.76 12.30
CA ASP A 42 8.79 18.52 11.67
C ASP A 42 9.18 17.53 12.77
N LEU A 43 8.42 16.45 12.89
CA LEU A 43 8.60 15.40 13.88
C LEU A 43 9.32 14.17 13.29
N ASP A 44 9.57 14.17 11.98
CA ASP A 44 10.13 13.05 11.23
C ASP A 44 11.61 13.25 10.88
N THR A 45 12.13 14.48 10.97
CA THR A 45 13.57 14.77 10.78
C THR A 45 14.38 14.53 12.04
N GLU A 46 15.69 14.35 11.85
CA GLU A 46 16.64 14.13 12.95
C GLU A 46 16.58 15.26 13.97
N LEU A 47 16.74 14.90 15.24
CA LEU A 47 16.63 15.84 16.36
C LEU A 47 17.80 16.83 16.36
N VAL A 48 17.56 18.06 15.89
CA VAL A 48 18.58 19.13 15.89
C VAL A 48 18.48 20.05 17.13
N GLN A 49 17.32 20.10 17.79
CA GLN A 49 17.05 21.01 18.92
C GLN A 49 16.90 20.26 20.24
N GLU A 50 17.58 20.73 21.29
CA GLU A 50 17.57 20.11 22.64
C GLU A 50 16.15 19.94 23.21
N ASP A 51 15.26 20.92 22.99
CA ASP A 51 13.86 20.86 23.44
C ASP A 51 13.10 19.68 22.81
N ILE A 52 13.33 19.40 21.52
CA ILE A 52 12.66 18.29 20.82
C ILE A 52 13.21 16.95 21.30
N VAL A 53 14.51 16.87 21.61
CA VAL A 53 15.14 15.67 22.20
C VAL A 53 14.47 15.31 23.52
N GLN A 54 14.23 16.30 24.38
CA GLN A 54 13.56 16.04 25.65
C GLN A 54 12.12 15.58 25.46
N ILE A 55 11.37 16.17 24.51
CA ILE A 55 10.00 15.73 24.21
C ILE A 55 9.97 14.29 23.69
N VAL A 56 10.91 13.89 22.81
CA VAL A 56 11.00 12.49 22.34
C VAL A 56 11.31 11.54 23.48
N ARG A 57 12.19 11.94 24.41
CA ARG A 57 12.52 11.14 25.59
C ARG A 57 11.31 10.97 26.51
N ASP A 58 10.55 12.03 26.75
CA ASP A 58 9.31 11.97 27.53
C ASP A 58 8.27 11.07 26.86
N TYR A 59 8.13 11.18 25.53
CA TYR A 59 7.31 10.27 24.72
C TYR A 59 7.78 8.81 24.87
N ALA A 60 9.07 8.54 24.76
CA ALA A 60 9.64 7.20 24.89
C ALA A 60 9.34 6.61 26.27
N GLY A 61 9.52 7.41 27.33
CA GLY A 61 9.20 7.01 28.70
C GLY A 61 7.72 6.67 28.88
N HIS A 62 6.83 7.50 28.33
CA HIS A 62 5.39 7.22 28.34
C HIS A 62 5.05 5.93 27.55
N SER A 63 5.68 5.72 26.40
CA SER A 63 5.49 4.51 25.58
C SER A 63 5.93 3.25 26.32
N VAL A 64 7.06 3.27 27.04
CA VAL A 64 7.49 2.16 27.89
C VAL A 64 6.48 1.86 29.01
N VAL A 65 5.92 2.89 29.65
CA VAL A 65 4.86 2.70 30.66
C VAL A 65 3.61 2.07 30.04
N LYS A 66 3.18 2.58 28.88
CA LYS A 66 2.03 2.01 28.14
C LYS A 66 2.28 0.55 27.73
N MET A 67 3.48 0.23 27.26
CA MET A 67 3.89 -1.14 26.92
C MET A 67 3.83 -2.06 28.13
N SER A 68 4.33 -1.61 29.30
CA SER A 68 4.26 -2.37 30.55
C SER A 68 2.84 -2.60 31.06
N SER A 69 1.86 -1.84 30.57
CA SER A 69 0.44 -2.01 30.90
C SER A 69 -0.29 -2.91 29.91
N ASN A 70 0.34 -3.30 28.80
CA ASN A 70 -0.26 -4.13 27.76
C ASN A 70 -0.11 -5.62 28.09
N ALA A 71 -1.21 -6.38 28.05
CA ALA A 71 -1.22 -7.80 28.35
C ALA A 71 -0.43 -8.65 27.34
N SER A 72 -0.22 -8.15 26.10
CA SER A 72 0.57 -8.83 25.08
C SER A 72 2.09 -8.70 25.24
N ALA A 73 2.58 -7.80 26.11
CA ALA A 73 4.00 -7.59 26.37
C ALA A 73 4.46 -8.38 27.62
N ALA A 74 4.33 -9.70 27.56
CA ALA A 74 4.67 -10.58 28.68
C ALA A 74 6.09 -10.32 29.21
N GLY A 75 6.21 -10.08 30.52
CA GLY A 75 7.48 -9.81 31.21
C GLY A 75 7.96 -8.35 31.23
N TYR A 76 7.41 -7.46 30.40
CA TYR A 76 7.68 -6.00 30.48
C TYR A 76 6.93 -5.31 31.63
N GLN A 77 6.00 -6.02 32.27
CA GLN A 77 5.34 -5.59 33.52
C GLN A 77 6.31 -5.60 34.72
N ASN A 78 7.46 -6.29 34.58
CA ASN A 78 8.45 -6.36 35.64
C ASN A 78 9.09 -4.98 35.86
N GLU A 79 8.98 -4.49 37.08
CA GLU A 79 9.46 -3.17 37.48
C GLU A 79 10.97 -2.97 37.26
N HIS A 80 11.79 -4.02 37.39
CA HIS A 80 13.22 -3.95 37.11
C HIS A 80 13.52 -3.80 35.62
N VAL A 81 12.81 -4.54 34.77
CA VAL A 81 12.93 -4.43 33.31
C VAL A 81 12.52 -3.03 32.86
N ARG A 82 11.37 -2.56 33.36
CA ARG A 82 10.84 -1.22 33.07
C ARG A 82 11.80 -0.12 33.49
N ARG A 83 12.32 -0.18 34.72
CA ARG A 83 13.29 0.81 35.23
C ARG A 83 14.58 0.79 34.42
N SER A 84 15.12 -0.39 34.13
CA SER A 84 16.33 -0.51 33.31
C SER A 84 16.14 0.12 31.93
N LEU A 85 14.99 -0.09 31.28
CA LEU A 85 14.70 0.48 29.97
C LEU A 85 14.58 2.01 30.02
N LEU A 86 13.92 2.55 31.06
CA LEU A 86 13.82 4.00 31.29
C LEU A 86 15.20 4.64 31.56
N GLU A 87 16.05 3.99 32.34
CA GLU A 87 17.42 4.45 32.59
C GLU A 87 18.26 4.45 31.31
N THR A 88 18.09 3.44 30.46
CA THR A 88 18.76 3.38 29.16
C THR A 88 18.26 4.46 28.21
N LEU A 89 16.94 4.72 28.14
CA LEU A 89 16.36 5.80 27.33
C LEU A 89 16.94 7.19 27.64
N ASN A 90 17.36 7.41 28.89
CA ASN A 90 18.00 8.66 29.29
C ASN A 90 19.46 8.78 28.81
N LYS A 91 20.10 7.66 28.45
CA LYS A 91 21.52 7.58 28.09
C LYS A 91 21.75 7.45 26.59
N VAL A 92 20.85 6.76 25.87
CA VAL A 92 21.02 6.50 24.44
C VAL A 92 20.65 7.72 23.59
N PRO A 93 21.33 7.94 22.45
CA PRO A 93 20.92 8.95 21.49
C PRO A 93 19.65 8.48 20.77
N LEU A 94 18.49 8.97 21.24
CA LEU A 94 17.23 8.77 20.52
C LEU A 94 17.26 9.59 19.23
N ASN A 95 16.64 9.05 18.18
CA ASN A 95 16.36 9.80 16.96
C ASN A 95 14.92 10.37 17.06
N ASN A 96 14.19 10.49 15.96
CA ASN A 96 12.83 11.01 15.94
C ASN A 96 11.79 10.09 16.63
N PHE A 97 10.54 10.56 16.70
CA PHE A 97 9.42 9.82 17.31
C PHE A 97 9.19 8.47 16.63
N LEU A 98 9.27 8.44 15.29
CA LEU A 98 9.04 7.23 14.51
C LEU A 98 10.09 6.16 14.79
N TRP A 99 11.37 6.55 14.79
CA TRP A 99 12.47 5.66 15.13
C TRP A 99 12.29 5.09 16.53
N THR A 100 11.93 5.95 17.49
CA THR A 100 11.71 5.55 18.88
C THR A 100 10.58 4.53 19.00
N ASP A 101 9.44 4.79 18.35
CA ASP A 101 8.30 3.87 18.33
C ASP A 101 8.68 2.52 17.71
N MET A 102 9.40 2.54 16.58
CA MET A 102 9.86 1.34 15.89
C MET A 102 10.91 0.56 16.67
N ALA A 103 11.84 1.23 17.35
CA ALA A 103 12.86 0.59 18.17
C ALA A 103 12.21 -0.14 19.35
N LEU A 104 11.29 0.53 20.06
CA LEU A 104 10.53 -0.07 21.15
C LEU A 104 9.67 -1.25 20.66
N LEU A 105 8.99 -1.11 19.52
CA LEU A 105 8.24 -2.20 18.90
C LEU A 105 9.14 -3.40 18.56
N SER A 106 10.31 -3.13 17.97
CA SER A 106 11.29 -4.16 17.60
C SER A 106 11.79 -4.92 18.82
N ILE A 107 12.04 -4.23 19.94
CA ILE A 107 12.44 -4.87 21.20
C ILE A 107 11.36 -5.83 21.70
N VAL A 108 10.08 -5.43 21.65
CA VAL A 108 8.96 -6.30 22.07
C VAL A 108 8.84 -7.54 21.18
N GLN A 109 9.07 -7.40 19.87
CA GLN A 109 8.87 -8.48 18.91
C GLN A 109 10.05 -9.45 18.81
N THR A 110 11.27 -8.92 18.87
CA THR A 110 12.49 -9.71 18.65
C THR A 110 13.06 -10.25 19.95
N SER A 111 12.86 -9.56 21.08
CA SER A 111 13.36 -10.02 22.35
C SER A 111 12.40 -11.03 22.96
N THR A 112 12.72 -12.31 22.79
CA THR A 112 12.09 -13.41 23.55
C THR A 112 12.33 -13.30 25.05
N MET A 113 13.26 -12.43 25.47
CA MET A 113 13.76 -12.29 26.84
C MET A 113 13.67 -10.82 27.29
N PRO A 114 12.58 -10.41 27.96
CA PRO A 114 12.34 -9.01 28.35
C PRO A 114 13.47 -8.37 29.15
N TRP A 115 14.24 -9.13 29.93
CA TRP A 115 15.39 -8.62 30.69
C TRP A 115 16.57 -8.15 29.82
N ASN A 116 16.63 -8.52 28.54
CA ASN A 116 17.62 -8.02 27.60
C ASN A 116 17.20 -6.72 26.87
N ALA A 117 16.00 -6.20 27.17
CA ALA A 117 15.43 -5.05 26.46
C ALA A 117 16.33 -3.80 26.48
N ALA A 118 16.97 -3.52 27.61
CA ALA A 118 17.90 -2.39 27.75
C ALA A 118 19.11 -2.54 26.82
N SER A 119 19.76 -3.70 26.83
CA SER A 119 20.90 -3.98 25.94
C SER A 119 20.50 -3.99 24.46
N ALA A 120 19.31 -4.48 24.14
CA ALA A 120 18.77 -4.43 22.77
C ALA A 120 18.52 -2.98 22.30
N LEU A 121 18.03 -2.10 23.19
CA LEU A 121 17.87 -0.69 22.89
C LEU A 121 19.22 0.01 22.64
N GLU A 122 20.25 -0.31 23.43
CA GLU A 122 21.61 0.21 23.23
C GLU A 122 22.19 -0.25 21.89
N ASP A 123 22.00 -1.53 21.53
CA ASP A 123 22.41 -2.07 20.23
C ASP A 123 21.70 -1.35 19.07
N LEU A 124 20.38 -1.16 19.16
CA LEU A 124 19.62 -0.45 18.13
C LEU A 124 20.07 1.01 17.98
N ALA A 125 20.25 1.73 19.10
CA ALA A 125 20.69 3.12 19.06
C ALA A 125 22.11 3.27 18.46
N THR A 126 22.98 2.27 18.66
CA THR A 126 24.36 2.29 18.18
C THR A 126 24.47 1.84 16.73
N ASN A 127 23.79 0.75 16.36
CA ASN A 127 23.99 0.05 15.09
C ASN A 127 22.89 0.30 14.06
N LYS A 128 21.73 0.84 14.47
CA LYS A 128 20.56 1.09 13.61
C LYS A 128 19.99 2.47 13.91
N SER A 129 20.81 3.50 13.79
CA SER A 129 20.48 4.86 14.24
C SER A 129 19.43 5.56 13.37
N THR A 130 19.10 5.05 12.18
CA THR A 130 18.11 5.64 11.28
C THR A 130 16.84 4.80 11.16
N VAL A 131 15.74 5.45 10.75
CA VAL A 131 14.46 4.76 10.46
C VAL A 131 14.63 3.74 9.32
N VAL A 132 15.51 4.03 8.36
CA VAL A 132 15.81 3.15 7.23
C VAL A 132 16.44 1.84 7.72
N ASP A 133 17.40 1.92 8.66
CA ASP A 133 18.04 0.73 9.24
C ASP A 133 17.03 -0.16 9.97
N LEU A 134 16.04 0.45 10.64
CA LEU A 134 14.96 -0.29 11.30
C LEU A 134 14.02 -0.96 10.29
N TYR A 135 13.72 -0.32 9.15
CA TYR A 135 12.98 -0.97 8.07
C TYR A 135 13.76 -2.13 7.45
N ASP A 136 15.06 -1.95 7.17
CA ASP A 136 15.93 -3.00 6.64
C ASP A 136 15.97 -4.21 7.59
N ALA A 137 16.10 -3.96 8.90
CA ALA A 137 16.08 -5.00 9.93
C ALA A 137 14.72 -5.70 10.02
N ALA A 138 13.62 -4.96 10.00
CA ALA A 138 12.27 -5.52 10.04
C ALA A 138 11.97 -6.41 8.82
N LEU A 139 12.39 -5.98 7.62
CA LEU A 139 12.28 -6.81 6.42
C LEU A 139 13.17 -8.04 6.48
N SER A 140 14.41 -7.88 6.93
CA SER A 140 15.33 -9.01 7.10
C SER A 140 14.74 -10.04 8.07
N PHE A 141 14.13 -9.61 9.17
CA PHE A 141 13.43 -10.50 10.09
C PHE A 141 12.24 -11.19 9.41
N ALA A 142 11.34 -10.43 8.79
CA ALA A 142 10.15 -10.97 8.12
C ALA A 142 10.51 -11.94 6.97
N PHE A 143 11.65 -11.76 6.32
CA PHE A 143 12.10 -12.56 5.18
C PHE A 143 13.04 -13.71 5.55
N ASN A 144 13.67 -13.71 6.73
CA ASN A 144 14.58 -14.77 7.15
C ASN A 144 13.96 -15.74 8.18
N LEU A 145 12.80 -15.43 8.76
CA LEU A 145 12.18 -16.33 9.76
C LEU A 145 11.83 -17.73 9.20
N GLU A 146 11.64 -17.88 7.89
CA GLU A 146 11.43 -19.21 7.27
C GLU A 146 12.71 -20.06 7.14
N THR A 147 13.90 -19.47 7.08
CA THR A 147 15.13 -20.25 6.83
C THR A 147 15.61 -21.03 8.07
N LEU A 148 15.10 -20.71 9.26
CA LEU A 148 15.41 -21.41 10.50
C LEU A 148 14.51 -22.65 10.75
N ASN A 149 13.40 -22.81 10.01
CA ASN A 149 12.58 -24.02 10.03
C ASN A 149 12.96 -24.97 8.88
N VAL A 150 14.19 -25.48 8.94
CA VAL A 150 14.68 -26.53 8.03
C VAL A 150 13.96 -27.84 8.33
N ARG A 151 12.92 -28.17 7.54
CA ARG A 151 12.56 -29.55 7.12
C ARG A 151 11.38 -29.68 6.15
N SER A 152 10.77 -28.60 5.67
CA SER A 152 9.81 -28.69 4.56
C SER A 152 10.17 -27.73 3.46
N SER A 153 10.11 -28.21 2.22
CA SER A 153 10.23 -27.43 0.98
C SER A 153 9.08 -26.42 0.82
N VAL A 154 9.00 -25.44 1.71
CA VAL A 154 7.96 -24.41 1.72
C VAL A 154 8.65 -23.06 1.74
N THR A 155 8.86 -22.54 0.54
CA THR A 155 9.40 -21.20 0.23
C THR A 155 8.33 -20.10 0.34
N SER A 156 7.31 -20.24 1.21
CA SER A 156 6.00 -19.59 0.97
C SER A 156 5.70 -18.34 1.80
N GLY A 157 5.97 -18.33 3.10
CA GLY A 157 5.66 -17.25 4.03
C GLY A 157 6.41 -15.94 3.73
N THR A 158 7.67 -16.02 3.32
CA THR A 158 8.50 -14.88 2.95
C THR A 158 8.02 -14.22 1.66
N ALA A 159 7.47 -15.01 0.72
CA ALA A 159 6.82 -14.50 -0.48
C ALA A 159 5.51 -13.79 -0.15
N HIS A 160 4.71 -14.32 0.80
CA HIS A 160 3.46 -13.70 1.24
C HIS A 160 3.68 -12.33 1.89
N CYS A 161 4.66 -12.19 2.79
CA CYS A 161 5.02 -10.89 3.39
C CYS A 161 5.37 -9.86 2.32
N LYS A 162 6.23 -10.23 1.36
CA LYS A 162 6.66 -9.34 0.28
C LYS A 162 5.48 -8.90 -0.58
N ILE A 163 4.64 -9.82 -1.03
CA ILE A 163 3.53 -9.48 -1.92
C ILE A 163 2.48 -8.61 -1.22
N VAL A 164 2.19 -8.87 0.05
CA VAL A 164 1.26 -8.08 0.87
C VAL A 164 1.78 -6.65 1.02
N LEU A 165 3.04 -6.47 1.40
CA LEU A 165 3.65 -5.15 1.53
C LEU A 165 3.62 -4.40 0.20
N VAL A 166 4.05 -5.02 -0.88
CA VAL A 166 4.18 -4.30 -2.14
C VAL A 166 2.81 -3.94 -2.75
N ILE A 167 1.82 -4.83 -2.66
CA ILE A 167 0.45 -4.51 -3.08
C ILE A 167 -0.12 -3.38 -2.23
N ALA A 168 0.01 -3.46 -0.90
CA ALA A 168 -0.42 -2.39 0.00
C ALA A 168 0.27 -1.05 -0.33
N ALA A 169 1.52 -1.06 -0.80
CA ALA A 169 2.24 0.14 -1.21
C ALA A 169 1.69 0.74 -2.51
N ALA A 170 1.35 -0.10 -3.47
CA ALA A 170 0.93 0.30 -4.82
C ALA A 170 -0.54 0.73 -4.92
N VAL A 171 -1.41 0.28 -4.02
CA VAL A 171 -2.84 0.59 -4.07
C VAL A 171 -3.14 2.07 -3.78
N TYR A 172 -4.23 2.57 -4.38
CA TYR A 172 -4.59 4.00 -4.29
C TYR A 172 -5.42 4.37 -3.07
N ARG A 173 -5.82 3.38 -2.26
CA ARG A 173 -6.45 3.56 -0.95
C ARG A 173 -6.10 2.38 -0.05
N PRO A 174 -6.20 2.54 1.28
CA PRO A 174 -6.24 1.42 2.20
C PRO A 174 -7.28 0.37 1.78
N LEU A 175 -6.93 -0.89 1.95
CA LEU A 175 -7.76 -2.04 1.60
C LEU A 175 -8.34 -2.66 2.85
N THR A 176 -9.53 -3.25 2.73
CA THR A 176 -10.01 -4.19 3.75
C THR A 176 -9.14 -5.45 3.76
N VAL A 177 -9.17 -6.20 4.87
CA VAL A 177 -8.50 -7.51 4.95
C VAL A 177 -8.89 -8.42 3.78
N SER A 178 -10.19 -8.48 3.43
CA SER A 178 -10.65 -9.32 2.31
C SER A 178 -10.11 -8.86 0.95
N GLU A 179 -10.07 -7.55 0.70
CA GLU A 179 -9.53 -7.00 -0.56
C GLU A 179 -8.04 -7.30 -0.69
N LEU A 180 -7.27 -7.13 0.39
CA LEU A 180 -5.83 -7.39 0.36
C LEU A 180 -5.53 -8.89 0.24
N VAL A 181 -6.26 -9.76 0.95
CA VAL A 181 -6.15 -11.22 0.80
C VAL A 181 -6.41 -11.63 -0.65
N ALA A 182 -7.48 -11.12 -1.27
CA ALA A 182 -7.85 -11.45 -2.65
C ALA A 182 -6.80 -10.94 -3.64
N LEU A 183 -6.35 -9.69 -3.51
CA LEU A 183 -5.33 -9.11 -4.39
C LEU A 183 -3.95 -9.70 -4.20
N SER A 184 -3.58 -10.11 -2.99
CA SER A 184 -2.32 -10.79 -2.72
C SER A 184 -2.35 -12.27 -3.07
N GLU A 185 -3.52 -12.80 -3.47
CA GLU A 185 -3.73 -14.22 -3.79
C GLU A 185 -3.25 -15.12 -2.63
N LEU A 186 -3.49 -14.71 -1.38
CA LEU A 186 -3.02 -15.46 -0.22
C LEU A 186 -3.73 -16.82 -0.13
N PRO A 187 -3.00 -17.91 0.11
CA PRO A 187 -3.61 -19.22 0.32
C PRO A 187 -4.56 -19.20 1.53
N PRO A 188 -5.65 -20.01 1.54
CA PRO A 188 -6.59 -20.06 2.66
C PRO A 188 -5.98 -20.39 4.03
N ALA A 189 -4.81 -21.03 4.04
CA ALA A 189 -4.07 -21.34 5.27
C ALA A 189 -3.31 -20.15 5.87
N VAL A 190 -3.16 -19.05 5.12
CA VAL A 190 -2.42 -17.86 5.55
C VAL A 190 -3.41 -16.81 6.04
N ASP A 191 -3.47 -16.61 7.36
CA ASP A 191 -4.25 -15.54 7.97
C ASP A 191 -3.47 -14.21 7.89
N LEU A 192 -4.03 -13.24 7.15
CA LEU A 192 -3.44 -11.92 6.98
C LEU A 192 -3.30 -11.16 8.32
N SER A 193 -4.21 -11.38 9.27
CA SER A 193 -4.15 -10.71 10.57
C SER A 193 -2.96 -11.21 11.37
N VAL A 194 -2.77 -12.54 11.40
CA VAL A 194 -1.58 -13.14 12.01
C VAL A 194 -0.31 -12.66 11.33
N LEU A 195 -0.30 -12.60 9.99
CA LEU A 195 0.85 -12.10 9.23
C LEU A 195 1.20 -10.64 9.59
N VAL A 196 0.19 -9.77 9.68
CA VAL A 196 0.36 -8.35 10.01
C VAL A 196 0.84 -8.17 11.44
N ASP A 197 0.25 -8.87 12.41
CA ASP A 197 0.55 -8.67 13.82
C ASP A 197 1.91 -9.29 14.22
N THR A 198 2.36 -10.33 13.52
CA THR A 198 3.58 -11.06 13.89
C THR A 198 4.80 -10.70 13.03
N LEU A 199 4.63 -10.51 11.73
CA LEU A 199 5.75 -10.33 10.79
C LEU A 199 5.82 -8.94 10.16
N LEU A 200 4.69 -8.25 10.00
CA LEU A 200 4.63 -6.92 9.38
C LEU A 200 4.22 -5.74 10.28
N PRO A 201 4.27 -5.80 11.63
CA PRO A 201 3.68 -4.76 12.49
C PRO A 201 4.40 -3.40 12.39
N THR A 202 5.68 -3.40 12.03
CA THR A 202 6.46 -2.18 11.72
C THR A 202 5.93 -1.45 10.49
N PHE A 203 5.35 -2.18 9.55
CA PHE A 203 4.88 -1.63 8.28
C PHE A 203 3.37 -1.44 8.24
N LEU A 204 2.61 -2.42 8.71
CA LEU A 204 1.17 -2.51 8.55
C LEU A 204 0.48 -2.62 9.91
N ARG A 205 -0.75 -2.12 9.95
CA ARG A 205 -1.69 -2.33 11.04
C ARG A 205 -3.08 -2.57 10.49
N ILE A 206 -3.86 -3.40 11.19
CA ILE A 206 -5.29 -3.59 10.92
C ILE A 206 -6.04 -2.72 11.91
N SER A 207 -6.88 -1.83 11.39
CA SER A 207 -7.76 -1.01 12.21
C SER A 207 -9.01 -1.80 12.64
N ASP A 208 -9.71 -1.35 13.68
CA ASP A 208 -10.92 -2.01 14.19
C ASP A 208 -12.03 -2.18 13.12
N ASP A 209 -12.03 -1.31 12.10
CA ASP A 209 -12.91 -1.38 10.93
C ASP A 209 -12.49 -2.43 9.88
N GLY A 210 -11.47 -3.24 10.17
CA GLY A 210 -10.95 -4.29 9.28
C GLY A 210 -10.17 -3.75 8.08
N ILE A 211 -9.70 -2.49 8.14
CA ILE A 211 -8.92 -1.87 7.07
C ILE A 211 -7.43 -1.93 7.40
N VAL A 212 -6.66 -2.46 6.45
CA VAL A 212 -5.21 -2.55 6.49
C VAL A 212 -4.60 -1.24 6.03
N ARG A 213 -3.75 -0.66 6.87
CA ARG A 213 -3.05 0.62 6.61
C ARG A 213 -1.59 0.47 6.91
N TYR A 214 -0.77 1.26 6.23
CA TYR A 214 0.58 1.48 6.72
C TYR A 214 0.55 2.15 8.09
N THR A 215 1.40 1.69 8.99
CA THR A 215 1.60 2.29 10.31
C THR A 215 2.10 3.74 10.14
N HIS A 216 3.04 3.95 9.21
CA HIS A 216 3.55 5.26 8.83
C HIS A 216 3.74 5.41 7.31
N THR A 217 3.57 6.62 6.77
CA THR A 217 3.74 6.91 5.33
C THR A 217 5.16 6.66 4.84
N SER A 218 6.17 6.97 5.65
CA SER A 218 7.57 6.70 5.30
C SER A 218 7.85 5.21 5.04
N GLY A 219 7.14 4.30 5.71
CA GLY A 219 7.27 2.86 5.50
C GLY A 219 6.71 2.43 4.16
N ARG A 220 5.59 3.03 3.76
CA ARG A 220 5.06 2.89 2.40
C ARG A 220 6.09 3.34 1.38
N ASP A 221 6.63 4.54 1.54
CA ASP A 221 7.56 5.12 0.57
C ASP A 221 8.90 4.40 0.52
N TYR A 222 9.36 3.90 1.66
CA TYR A 222 10.51 3.00 1.74
C TYR A 222 10.27 1.72 0.92
N ILE A 223 9.11 1.05 1.06
CA ILE A 223 8.77 -0.13 0.25
C ILE A 223 8.73 0.22 -1.25
N LYS A 224 8.14 1.38 -1.59
CA LYS A 224 8.09 1.82 -2.99
C LYS A 224 9.49 2.01 -3.59
N ARG A 225 10.39 2.66 -2.86
CA ARG A 225 11.75 2.96 -3.35
C ARG A 225 12.64 1.73 -3.45
N ASN A 226 12.53 0.80 -2.49
CA ASN A 226 13.51 -0.28 -2.33
C ASN A 226 13.03 -1.65 -2.82
N HIS A 227 11.72 -1.92 -2.87
CA HIS A 227 11.22 -3.28 -3.05
C HIS A 227 10.30 -3.50 -4.25
N PHE A 228 9.83 -2.46 -4.93
CA PHE A 228 9.12 -2.66 -6.20
C PHE A 228 10.00 -3.36 -7.24
N SER A 229 11.29 -3.03 -7.30
CA SER A 229 12.26 -3.60 -8.24
C SER A 229 12.56 -5.08 -8.05
N LEU A 230 12.29 -5.63 -6.85
CA LEU A 230 12.70 -6.98 -6.46
C LEU A 230 11.66 -8.07 -6.75
N LEU A 231 10.37 -7.75 -6.65
CA LEU A 231 9.29 -8.71 -6.95
C LEU A 231 8.79 -8.60 -8.39
N TRP A 232 8.85 -7.40 -8.96
CA TRP A 232 8.48 -7.15 -10.34
C TRP A 232 9.60 -6.33 -10.95
N ALA A 233 10.19 -6.77 -12.06
CA ALA A 233 11.43 -6.21 -12.60
C ALA A 233 11.43 -4.68 -12.82
N LYS A 234 10.25 -4.02 -12.76
CA LYS A 234 10.01 -2.57 -12.73
C LYS A 234 8.70 -2.27 -11.98
N ASP A 235 8.58 -1.10 -11.33
CA ASP A 235 7.32 -0.51 -10.79
C ASP A 235 6.17 -0.51 -11.81
N SER A 236 6.52 -0.62 -13.09
CA SER A 236 5.63 -0.71 -14.23
C SER A 236 4.82 -2.01 -14.30
N ALA A 237 5.39 -3.10 -13.80
CA ALA A 237 4.75 -4.40 -13.79
C ALA A 237 3.79 -4.57 -12.60
N ILE A 238 4.01 -3.93 -11.44
CA ILE A 238 3.09 -4.08 -10.30
C ILE A 238 1.70 -3.51 -10.58
N HIS A 239 1.58 -2.33 -11.18
CA HIS A 239 0.26 -1.78 -11.53
C HIS A 239 -0.45 -2.62 -12.58
N SER A 240 0.29 -3.13 -13.55
CA SER A 240 -0.23 -4.08 -14.53
C SER A 240 -0.76 -5.36 -13.89
N GLU A 241 -0.03 -5.90 -12.92
CA GLU A 241 -0.38 -7.13 -12.22
C GLU A 241 -1.59 -6.93 -11.30
N ILE A 242 -1.64 -5.83 -10.54
CA ILE A 242 -2.81 -5.47 -9.73
C ILE A 242 -4.03 -5.29 -10.63
N ALA A 243 -3.90 -4.62 -11.78
CA ALA A 243 -5.01 -4.50 -12.73
C ALA A 243 -5.51 -5.87 -13.22
N ARG A 244 -4.59 -6.78 -13.57
CA ARG A 244 -4.92 -8.15 -13.98
C ARG A 244 -5.71 -8.88 -12.88
N ARG A 245 -5.24 -8.83 -11.64
CA ARG A 245 -5.90 -9.46 -10.47
C ARG A 245 -7.28 -8.87 -10.19
N CYS A 246 -7.39 -7.53 -10.17
CA CYS A 246 -8.68 -6.86 -10.05
C CYS A 246 -9.67 -7.34 -11.13
N LEU A 247 -9.25 -7.39 -12.39
CA LEU A 247 -10.10 -7.81 -13.51
C LEU A 247 -10.52 -9.28 -13.39
N ALA A 248 -9.61 -10.17 -12.98
CA ALA A 248 -9.93 -11.57 -12.74
C ALA A 248 -10.98 -11.74 -11.62
N LEU A 249 -10.87 -10.97 -10.53
CA LEU A 249 -11.84 -10.98 -9.44
C LEU A 249 -13.21 -10.45 -9.88
N VAL A 250 -13.24 -9.36 -10.67
CA VAL A 250 -14.48 -8.80 -11.21
C VAL A 250 -15.15 -9.77 -12.16
N LEU A 251 -14.40 -10.37 -13.11
CA LEU A 251 -14.90 -11.38 -14.04
C LEU A 251 -15.49 -12.59 -13.32
N LYS A 252 -14.80 -13.07 -12.28
CA LYS A 252 -15.30 -14.15 -11.43
C LYS A 252 -16.62 -13.78 -10.75
N LYS A 253 -16.76 -12.53 -10.30
CA LYS A 253 -17.98 -12.05 -9.64
C LYS A 253 -19.17 -11.87 -10.60
N VAL A 254 -18.93 -11.46 -11.84
CA VAL A 254 -19.99 -11.32 -12.86
C VAL A 254 -20.39 -12.66 -13.50
N GLY A 255 -19.84 -13.80 -13.03
CA GLY A 255 -20.26 -15.14 -13.44
C GLY A 255 -19.36 -15.82 -14.46
N CYS A 256 -18.19 -15.26 -14.77
CA CYS A 256 -17.17 -15.94 -15.58
C CYS A 256 -16.28 -16.80 -14.68
N SER A 257 -16.46 -18.12 -14.70
CA SER A 257 -15.39 -19.02 -14.24
C SER A 257 -14.23 -18.86 -15.21
N CYS A 258 -13.13 -18.24 -14.77
CA CYS A 258 -11.89 -18.08 -15.55
C CYS A 258 -11.15 -19.42 -15.78
N ASP A 259 -11.88 -20.51 -16.04
CA ASP A 259 -11.33 -21.86 -16.25
C ASP A 259 -10.64 -22.00 -17.62
N HIS A 260 -10.72 -21.00 -18.50
CA HIS A 260 -9.98 -20.98 -19.76
C HIS A 260 -8.54 -20.43 -19.64
N PHE A 261 -8.17 -19.83 -18.50
CA PHE A 261 -6.85 -19.22 -18.30
C PHE A 261 -6.10 -19.70 -17.04
N ALA A 262 -6.73 -20.53 -16.19
CA ALA A 262 -6.12 -21.04 -14.97
C ALA A 262 -5.82 -22.54 -15.09
N ASN A 263 -4.54 -22.90 -15.06
CA ASN A 263 -4.11 -24.29 -14.88
C ASN A 263 -4.33 -24.68 -13.41
N HIS A 264 -5.18 -25.69 -13.19
CA HIS A 264 -5.37 -26.49 -11.98
C HIS A 264 -5.96 -25.87 -10.69
N ASN A 265 -7.02 -26.54 -10.22
CA ASN A 265 -7.45 -26.75 -8.83
C ASN A 265 -7.63 -25.51 -7.94
N HIS A 266 -8.78 -24.84 -8.05
CA HIS A 266 -9.29 -24.03 -6.94
C HIS A 266 -10.70 -24.45 -6.52
N HIS A 267 -10.77 -24.95 -5.29
CA HIS A 267 -12.00 -25.26 -4.58
C HIS A 267 -12.97 -24.07 -4.58
N LYS A 268 -14.23 -24.37 -4.90
CA LYS A 268 -15.41 -23.54 -4.64
C LYS A 268 -15.42 -23.13 -3.17
N ASN A 269 -15.01 -21.91 -2.86
CA ASN A 269 -15.42 -21.24 -1.64
C ASN A 269 -15.88 -19.83 -2.03
N ASP A 270 -17.20 -19.69 -2.24
CA ASP A 270 -17.89 -18.51 -2.75
C ASP A 270 -18.01 -17.36 -1.73
N ASN A 271 -17.08 -17.26 -0.78
CA ASN A 271 -17.06 -16.14 0.15
C ASN A 271 -16.16 -15.02 -0.38
N PHE A 272 -16.53 -14.47 -1.55
CA PHE A 272 -15.95 -13.21 -2.01
C PHE A 272 -16.40 -12.13 -1.05
N GLY A 273 -15.50 -11.72 -0.17
CA GLY A 273 -15.70 -10.56 0.67
C GLY A 273 -15.93 -9.28 -0.14
N ARG A 274 -15.79 -8.13 0.51
CA ARG A 274 -15.91 -6.84 -0.15
C ARG A 274 -14.79 -6.72 -1.21
N ILE A 275 -15.15 -6.41 -2.46
CA ILE A 275 -14.20 -6.21 -3.59
C ILE A 275 -14.35 -4.82 -4.21
N ASP A 276 -14.76 -3.84 -3.39
CA ASP A 276 -15.09 -2.48 -3.86
C ASP A 276 -13.89 -1.82 -4.56
N TYR A 277 -12.67 -2.15 -4.14
CA TYR A 277 -11.44 -1.71 -4.79
C TYR A 277 -11.37 -2.25 -6.22
N ASP A 278 -11.54 -3.56 -6.35
CA ASP A 278 -11.32 -4.31 -7.59
C ASP A 278 -12.28 -3.90 -8.69
N ILE A 279 -13.52 -3.52 -8.35
CA ILE A 279 -14.58 -3.17 -9.32
C ILE A 279 -14.12 -2.09 -10.31
N TYR A 280 -13.35 -1.09 -9.88
CA TYR A 280 -13.01 0.04 -10.76
C TYR A 280 -11.56 0.52 -10.69
N MET A 281 -10.76 0.09 -9.70
CA MET A 281 -9.37 0.56 -9.59
C MET A 281 -8.45 -0.04 -10.64
N TRP A 282 -8.83 -1.15 -11.29
CA TRP A 282 -8.12 -1.69 -12.45
C TRP A 282 -7.96 -0.63 -13.56
N ILE A 283 -8.96 0.23 -13.77
CA ILE A 283 -8.91 1.29 -14.80
C ILE A 283 -7.75 2.25 -14.51
N LYS A 284 -7.61 2.64 -13.24
CA LYS A 284 -6.56 3.57 -12.82
C LYS A 284 -5.19 2.92 -12.93
N HIS A 285 -5.06 1.67 -12.50
CA HIS A 285 -3.81 0.92 -12.63
C HIS A 285 -3.38 0.73 -14.09
N LEU A 286 -4.31 0.44 -15.02
CA LEU A 286 -4.02 0.36 -16.46
C LEU A 286 -3.76 1.72 -17.13
N SER A 287 -4.16 2.81 -16.47
CA SER A 287 -3.90 4.17 -16.96
C SER A 287 -2.52 4.67 -16.59
N GLU A 288 -1.77 3.95 -15.75
CA GLU A 288 -0.43 4.37 -15.37
C GLU A 288 0.50 4.30 -16.59
N PRO A 289 1.40 5.28 -16.77
CA PRO A 289 2.34 5.27 -17.90
C PRO A 289 3.23 4.02 -17.95
N SER A 290 3.30 3.31 -16.82
CA SER A 290 4.12 2.17 -16.57
C SER A 290 3.38 0.84 -16.85
N SER A 291 2.04 0.84 -16.94
CA SER A 291 1.25 -0.37 -17.25
C SER A 291 1.15 -0.70 -18.75
N LYS A 292 2.05 -0.14 -19.57
CA LYS A 292 1.94 -0.14 -21.04
C LYS A 292 2.17 -1.49 -21.70
N ASP A 293 2.74 -2.47 -20.98
CA ASP A 293 3.18 -3.75 -21.56
C ASP A 293 2.30 -4.96 -21.23
N ASN A 294 1.21 -4.80 -20.47
CA ASN A 294 0.39 -5.95 -20.08
C ASN A 294 -0.77 -6.21 -21.05
N GLY A 295 -0.48 -6.93 -22.14
CA GLY A 295 -1.47 -7.40 -23.10
C GLY A 295 -2.57 -8.27 -22.49
N GLU A 296 -2.26 -9.03 -21.43
CA GLU A 296 -3.22 -9.90 -20.74
C GLU A 296 -4.27 -9.07 -19.98
N ALA A 297 -3.83 -8.10 -19.17
CA ALA A 297 -4.75 -7.24 -18.42
C ALA A 297 -5.64 -6.41 -19.37
N LEU A 298 -5.10 -5.94 -20.50
CA LEU A 298 -5.92 -5.27 -21.53
C LEU A 298 -6.92 -6.23 -22.18
N THR A 299 -6.56 -7.49 -22.40
CA THR A 299 -7.46 -8.52 -22.94
C THR A 299 -8.62 -8.78 -21.98
N LEU A 300 -8.33 -8.94 -20.69
CA LEU A 300 -9.36 -9.11 -19.65
C LEU A 300 -10.27 -7.88 -19.56
N ALA A 301 -9.72 -6.67 -19.66
CA ALA A 301 -10.50 -5.44 -19.67
C ALA A 301 -11.43 -5.36 -20.89
N VAL A 302 -10.93 -5.66 -22.10
CA VAL A 302 -11.76 -5.70 -23.32
C VAL A 302 -12.84 -6.76 -23.20
N HIS A 303 -12.52 -7.92 -22.64
CA HIS A 303 -13.50 -8.99 -22.45
C HIS A 303 -14.60 -8.58 -21.46
N LEU A 304 -14.24 -8.05 -20.29
CA LEU A 304 -15.20 -7.51 -19.31
C LEU A 304 -16.09 -6.44 -19.94
N LEU A 305 -15.49 -5.47 -20.63
CA LEU A 305 -16.21 -4.34 -21.21
C LEU A 305 -17.04 -4.69 -22.44
N GLY A 306 -16.64 -5.71 -23.20
CA GLY A 306 -17.33 -6.13 -24.42
C GLY A 306 -18.44 -7.14 -24.16
N VAL A 307 -18.27 -8.02 -23.16
CA VAL A 307 -19.18 -9.15 -22.91
C VAL A 307 -20.02 -8.93 -21.66
N HIS A 308 -19.46 -8.30 -20.61
CA HIS A 308 -20.10 -8.20 -19.28
C HIS A 308 -20.28 -6.75 -18.83
N LEU A 309 -20.53 -5.85 -19.78
CA LEU A 309 -20.66 -4.42 -19.51
C LEU A 309 -21.81 -4.14 -18.54
N GLU A 310 -22.96 -4.76 -18.76
CA GLU A 310 -24.18 -4.49 -17.99
C GLU A 310 -24.03 -4.98 -16.54
N GLU A 311 -23.48 -6.18 -16.34
CA GLU A 311 -23.21 -6.76 -15.04
C GLU A 311 -22.14 -5.95 -14.29
N TRP A 312 -21.09 -5.50 -14.98
CA TRP A 312 -20.09 -4.63 -14.38
C TRP A 312 -20.67 -3.27 -13.98
N LEU A 313 -21.52 -2.66 -14.82
CA LEU A 313 -22.22 -1.42 -14.48
C LEU A 313 -23.16 -1.62 -13.29
N ALA A 314 -23.82 -2.77 -13.18
CA ALA A 314 -24.62 -3.11 -12.01
C ALA A 314 -23.76 -3.20 -10.73
N LEU A 315 -22.56 -3.78 -10.81
CA LEU A 315 -21.61 -3.86 -9.69
C LEU A 315 -21.11 -2.48 -9.21
N LEU A 316 -20.92 -1.52 -10.11
CA LEU A 316 -20.54 -0.15 -9.73
C LEU A 316 -21.58 0.54 -8.84
N GLY A 317 -22.83 0.09 -8.92
CA GLY A 317 -23.98 0.69 -8.28
C GLY A 317 -24.32 2.07 -8.85
N PHE A 318 -25.57 2.50 -8.68
CA PHE A 318 -26.08 3.76 -9.23
C PHE A 318 -25.61 5.02 -8.46
N LYS A 319 -24.51 4.95 -7.70
CA LYS A 319 -23.98 6.13 -7.02
C LYS A 319 -23.35 7.06 -8.05
N ARG A 320 -23.99 8.21 -8.31
CA ARG A 320 -23.57 9.25 -9.27
C ARG A 320 -22.07 9.58 -9.17
N ASN A 321 -21.52 9.66 -7.96
CA ASN A 321 -20.11 9.94 -7.73
C ASN A 321 -19.16 8.82 -8.19
N THR A 322 -19.57 7.56 -8.08
CA THR A 322 -18.78 6.39 -8.52
C THR A 322 -18.72 6.35 -10.05
N ILE A 323 -19.85 6.53 -10.73
CA ILE A 323 -19.93 6.55 -12.20
C ILE A 323 -19.07 7.69 -12.76
N LEU A 324 -19.21 8.90 -12.21
CA LEU A 324 -18.39 10.06 -12.61
C LEU A 324 -16.89 9.79 -12.45
N ARG A 325 -16.49 9.18 -11.32
CA ARG A 325 -15.09 8.83 -11.07
C ARG A 325 -14.60 7.80 -12.09
N CYS A 326 -15.39 6.77 -12.37
CA CYS A 326 -15.05 5.73 -13.35
C CYS A 326 -14.94 6.30 -14.76
N LEU A 327 -15.85 7.17 -15.15
CA LEU A 327 -15.82 7.89 -16.43
C LEU A 327 -14.52 8.68 -16.62
N CYS A 328 -14.08 9.41 -15.59
CA CYS A 328 -12.82 10.13 -15.60
C CYS A 328 -11.61 9.19 -15.76
N MET A 329 -11.62 8.04 -15.08
CA MET A 329 -10.55 7.04 -15.20
C MET A 329 -10.56 6.38 -16.59
N MET A 330 -11.73 6.06 -17.14
CA MET A 330 -11.87 5.47 -18.47
C MET A 330 -11.37 6.40 -19.57
N ARG A 331 -11.61 7.70 -19.47
CA ARG A 331 -11.05 8.70 -20.39
C ARG A 331 -9.53 8.72 -20.34
N ARG A 332 -8.93 8.65 -19.14
CA ARG A 332 -7.48 8.57 -18.98
C ARG A 332 -6.92 7.29 -19.60
N LEU A 333 -7.60 6.16 -19.41
CA LEU A 333 -7.23 4.88 -20.00
C LEU A 333 -7.27 4.97 -21.53
N HIS A 334 -8.34 5.51 -22.11
CA HIS A 334 -8.46 5.72 -23.56
C HIS A 334 -7.27 6.54 -24.10
N THR A 335 -6.94 7.67 -23.46
CA THR A 335 -5.78 8.48 -23.87
C THR A 335 -4.48 7.67 -23.82
N SER A 336 -4.25 6.91 -22.73
CA SER A 336 -3.05 6.07 -22.58
C SER A 336 -2.95 5.00 -23.68
N VAL A 337 -4.05 4.32 -24.00
CA VAL A 337 -4.10 3.28 -25.04
C VAL A 337 -3.92 3.88 -26.44
N THR A 338 -4.54 5.04 -26.72
CA THR A 338 -4.39 5.71 -28.03
C THR A 338 -2.99 6.26 -28.28
N ALA A 339 -2.31 6.77 -27.25
CA ALA A 339 -0.92 7.22 -27.37
C ALA A 339 0.01 6.06 -27.77
N LYS A 340 -0.29 4.82 -27.34
CA LYS A 340 0.44 3.62 -27.74
C LYS A 340 0.28 3.31 -29.24
N ALA A 341 -0.93 3.44 -29.78
CA ALA A 341 -1.22 3.19 -31.19
C ALA A 341 -0.49 4.15 -32.14
N GLY A 342 -0.31 5.42 -31.73
CA GLY A 342 0.43 6.41 -32.52
C GLY A 342 1.95 6.23 -32.54
N THR A 343 2.52 5.43 -31.63
CA THR A 343 3.98 5.21 -31.51
C THR A 343 4.46 3.95 -32.23
N GLN A 344 3.55 3.08 -32.70
CA GLN A 344 3.87 1.86 -33.45
C GLN A 344 3.44 1.99 -34.93
N GLN A 345 4.36 2.41 -35.81
CA GLN A 345 4.32 2.19 -37.27
C GLN A 345 5.60 1.44 -37.69
N PRO A 346 5.61 0.69 -38.82
CA PRO A 346 5.88 -0.73 -38.79
C PRO A 346 7.32 -1.07 -39.20
N ALA A 347 8.06 -1.73 -38.32
CA ALA A 347 9.24 -2.49 -38.71
C ALA A 347 8.82 -3.92 -39.06
N GLN A 348 8.86 -4.18 -40.36
CA GLN A 348 9.02 -5.44 -41.10
C GLN A 348 8.50 -6.78 -40.53
N ILE A 349 7.76 -7.41 -41.43
CA ILE A 349 7.31 -8.79 -41.49
C ILE A 349 8.44 -9.77 -41.17
N GLU A 350 8.28 -10.59 -40.13
CA GLU A 350 8.76 -11.97 -40.17
C GLU A 350 7.77 -12.91 -39.46
N ARG A 351 7.40 -13.96 -40.19
CA ARG A 351 6.41 -14.98 -39.83
C ARG A 351 6.94 -15.85 -38.68
N ARG A 352 6.09 -16.17 -37.70
CA ARG A 352 6.01 -17.50 -37.10
C ARG A 352 4.67 -17.73 -36.38
N HIS A 353 4.22 -18.98 -36.47
CA HIS A 353 2.91 -19.51 -36.08
C HIS A 353 2.67 -19.60 -34.56
N ASN A 354 1.38 -19.54 -34.21
CA ASN A 354 0.69 -19.96 -32.98
C ASN A 354 1.00 -19.23 -31.65
N SER A 355 0.08 -18.37 -31.23
CA SER A 355 -0.72 -18.48 -29.98
C SER A 355 -1.45 -17.15 -29.71
N HIS A 356 -2.67 -17.24 -29.14
CA HIS A 356 -3.57 -16.18 -28.64
C HIS A 356 -3.33 -14.74 -29.12
N SER A 357 -4.19 -14.24 -30.00
CA SER A 357 -4.13 -12.88 -30.51
C SER A 357 -4.38 -11.86 -29.40
N VAL A 358 -3.32 -11.17 -28.96
CA VAL A 358 -3.44 -9.94 -28.17
C VAL A 358 -4.30 -8.94 -28.95
N PRO A 359 -5.33 -8.32 -28.36
CA PRO A 359 -6.18 -7.37 -29.07
C PRO A 359 -5.35 -6.20 -29.60
N ASN A 360 -5.55 -5.86 -30.86
CA ASN A 360 -4.93 -4.70 -31.48
C ASN A 360 -5.29 -3.44 -30.68
N SER A 361 -4.32 -2.55 -30.44
CA SER A 361 -4.51 -1.30 -29.68
C SER A 361 -5.65 -0.44 -30.24
N SER A 362 -5.89 -0.51 -31.56
CA SER A 362 -7.04 0.11 -32.23
C SER A 362 -8.39 -0.44 -31.75
N THR A 363 -8.52 -1.77 -31.68
CA THR A 363 -9.74 -2.46 -31.20
C THR A 363 -9.99 -2.17 -29.72
N THR A 364 -8.94 -2.20 -28.90
CA THR A 364 -9.04 -1.87 -27.47
C THR A 364 -9.50 -0.43 -27.25
N ALA A 365 -8.94 0.54 -28.00
CA ALA A 365 -9.34 1.94 -27.91
C ALA A 365 -10.79 2.16 -28.34
N GLN A 366 -11.27 1.42 -29.35
CA GLN A 366 -12.66 1.48 -29.79
C GLN A 366 -13.62 1.00 -28.70
N VAL A 367 -13.38 -0.18 -28.12
CA VAL A 367 -14.23 -0.72 -27.03
C VAL A 367 -14.31 0.25 -25.86
N ILE A 368 -13.16 0.81 -25.43
CA ILE A 368 -13.14 1.79 -24.33
C ILE A 368 -13.96 3.05 -24.68
N ARG A 369 -13.89 3.53 -25.92
CA ARG A 369 -14.65 4.71 -26.38
C ARG A 369 -16.16 4.46 -26.37
N GLU A 370 -16.59 3.29 -26.81
CA GLU A 370 -18.00 2.89 -26.79
C GLU A 370 -18.54 2.84 -25.36
N VAL A 371 -17.77 2.25 -24.43
CA VAL A 371 -18.12 2.22 -23.01
C VAL A 371 -18.22 3.63 -22.40
N ILE A 372 -17.26 4.53 -22.70
CA ILE A 372 -17.34 5.93 -22.26
C ILE A 372 -18.66 6.55 -22.71
N THR A 373 -19.08 6.32 -23.96
CA THR A 373 -20.34 6.83 -24.50
C THR A 373 -21.55 6.28 -23.75
N VAL A 374 -21.58 4.97 -23.46
CA VAL A 374 -22.65 4.32 -22.68
C VAL A 374 -22.74 4.90 -21.27
N MET A 375 -21.60 5.06 -20.60
CA MET A 375 -21.53 5.63 -19.24
C MET A 375 -21.96 7.11 -19.22
N GLN A 376 -21.61 7.90 -20.24
CA GLN A 376 -22.08 9.29 -20.37
C GLN A 376 -23.60 9.35 -20.44
N LYS A 377 -24.23 8.50 -21.28
CA LYS A 377 -25.70 8.45 -21.39
C LYS A 377 -26.36 8.09 -20.07
N HIS A 378 -25.83 7.08 -19.35
CA HIS A 378 -26.33 6.69 -18.03
C HIS A 378 -26.19 7.81 -17.00
N GLN A 379 -25.13 8.61 -17.06
CA GLN A 379 -24.94 9.76 -16.17
C GLN A 379 -26.02 10.85 -16.35
N TYR A 380 -26.53 11.04 -17.57
CA TYR A 380 -27.60 12.01 -17.84
C TYR A 380 -28.99 11.54 -17.39
N ASN A 381 -29.17 10.22 -17.20
CA ASN A 381 -30.43 9.60 -16.79
C ASN A 381 -30.53 9.38 -15.26
N LEU A 382 -29.46 9.70 -14.50
CA LEU A 382 -29.36 9.69 -13.04
C LEU A 382 -29.23 11.13 -12.51
#